data_AF-A0A6N9V8R5-F1
#
_entry.id   AF-A0A6N9V8R5-F1
#
_cell.length_a   1.000
_cell.length_b   1.000
_cell.length_c   1.000
_cell.angle_alpha   90.00
_cell.angle_beta   90.00
_cell.angle_gamma   90.00
#
_symmetry.space_group_name_H-M   'P 1'
#
loop_
_entity.id
_entity.type
_entity.pdbx_description
1 polymer ?
#
loop_
_entity_poly.entity_id
_entity_poly.type
_entity_poly.pdbx_seq_one_letter_code
_entity_poly.pdbx_strand_id
1 'polypeptide(L)' 'IGLIGFGMRRYGLPVLPAVIGVILGPAAEQQLRRALQISDGSVTGLVDTPFSVTVYALILLILAWPLLRGLFPARSP' A
#
# COMPACT_ATOMS: atom_id res chain seq x y z
N ILE A 1 20.08 6.21 16.57
CA ILE A 1 19.02 5.19 16.82
C ILE A 1 18.07 5.60 17.96
N GLY A 2 18.57 6.11 19.11
CA GLY A 2 17.72 6.56 20.23
C GLY A 2 16.66 7.62 19.87
N LEU A 3 17.01 8.59 19.01
CA LEU A 3 16.08 9.63 18.52
C LEU A 3 14.94 9.07 17.65
N ILE A 4 15.25 8.11 16.78
CA ILE A 4 14.28 7.45 15.90
C ILE A 4 13.33 6.59 16.76
N GLY A 5 13.88 5.81 17.70
CA GLY A 5 13.07 5.02 18.64
C GLY A 5 12.20 5.88 19.57
N PHE A 6 12.69 7.04 19.99
CA PHE A 6 11.90 8.03 20.75
C PHE A 6 10.77 8.63 19.90
N GLY A 7 11.06 9.00 18.65
CA GLY A 7 10.05 9.48 17.70
C GLY A 7 8.95 8.46 17.44
N MET A 8 9.32 7.20 17.23
CA MET A 8 8.34 6.11 17.01
C MET A 8 7.43 5.90 18.22
N ARG A 9 7.98 5.95 19.44
CA ARG A 9 7.17 5.91 20.67
C ARG A 9 6.26 7.14 20.82
N ARG A 10 6.72 8.34 20.42
CA ARG A 10 5.95 9.59 20.48
C ARG A 10 4.76 9.61 19.51
N TYR A 11 4.91 9.05 18.32
CA TYR A 11 3.86 8.99 17.29
C TYR A 11 3.04 7.70 17.32
N GLY A 12 3.25 6.83 18.32
CA GLY A 12 2.53 5.56 18.44
C GLY A 12 2.81 4.58 17.29
N LEU A 13 3.83 4.83 16.47
CA LEU A 13 4.21 3.96 15.36
C LEU A 13 4.84 2.69 15.94
N PRO A 14 4.20 1.52 15.83
CA PRO A 14 4.74 0.31 16.41
C PRO A 14 6.04 -0.05 15.68
N VAL A 15 7.03 -0.55 16.42
CA VAL A 15 8.35 -0.89 15.86
C VAL A 15 8.24 -2.02 14.84
N LEU A 16 7.31 -2.95 15.05
CA LEU A 16 7.12 -4.12 14.21
C LEU A 16 6.74 -3.78 12.74
N PRO A 17 5.70 -2.99 12.46
CA PRO A 17 5.40 -2.51 11.10
C PRO A 17 6.56 -1.77 10.44
N ALA A 18 7.33 -0.98 11.21
CA ALA A 18 8.47 -0.26 10.66
C ALA A 18 9.59 -1.22 10.21
N VAL A 19 9.92 -2.23 11.02
CA VAL A 19 10.88 -3.28 10.65
C VAL A 19 10.42 -4.04 9.42
N ILE A 20 9.13 -4.40 9.35
CA ILE A 20 8.53 -5.05 8.18
C ILE A 20 8.67 -4.16 6.95
N GLY A 21 8.41 -2.86 7.05
CA GLY A 21 8.61 -1.91 5.97
C GLY A 21 10.07 -1.83 5.49
N VAL A 22 11.04 -1.89 6.41
CA VAL A 22 12.47 -1.91 6.06
C VAL A 22 12.87 -3.21 5.35
N ILE A 23 12.29 -4.34 5.73
CA ILE A 23 12.57 -5.64 5.09
C ILE A 23 11.88 -5.73 3.72
N LEU A 24 10.61 -5.32 3.63
CA LEU A 24 9.82 -5.41 2.42
C LEU A 24 10.11 -4.29 1.41
N GLY A 25 10.59 -3.14 1.88
CA GLY A 25 10.89 -1.97 1.04
C GLY A 25 11.83 -2.29 -0.13
N PRO A 26 13.01 -2.88 0.11
CA PRO A 26 13.94 -3.27 -0.95
C PRO A 26 13.32 -4.27 -1.93
N ALA A 27 12.51 -5.21 -1.44
CA ALA A 27 11.81 -6.18 -2.28
C ALA A 27 10.76 -5.49 -3.18
N ALA A 28 9.97 -4.57 -2.62
CA ALA A 28 8.97 -3.80 -3.35
C ALA A 28 9.64 -2.91 -4.43
N GLU A 29 10.73 -2.23 -4.10
CA GLU A 29 11.46 -1.40 -5.05
C GLU A 29 12.10 -2.24 -6.18
N GLN A 30 12.57 -3.44 -5.85
CA GLN A 30 13.07 -4.38 -6.84
C GLN A 30 11.97 -4.84 -7.80
N GLN A 31 10.76 -5.15 -7.31
CA GLN A 31 9.64 -5.50 -8.19
C GLN A 31 9.19 -4.31 -9.04
N LEU A 32 9.15 -3.11 -8.47
CA LEU A 32 8.83 -1.89 -9.21
C LEU A 32 9.83 -1.65 -10.34
N ARG A 33 11.13 -1.76 -10.06
CA ARG A 33 12.19 -1.63 -11.08
C ARG A 33 12.06 -2.69 -12.16
N ARG A 34 11.81 -3.95 -11.80
CA ARG A 34 11.60 -5.04 -12.76
C ARG A 34 10.38 -4.78 -13.65
N ALA A 35 9.26 -4.34 -13.07
CA ALA A 35 8.06 -4.00 -13.83
C ALA A 35 8.33 -2.88 -14.84
N LEU A 36 9.00 -1.80 -14.42
CA LEU A 36 9.37 -0.70 -15.32
C LEU A 36 10.37 -1.13 -16.39
N GLN A 37 11.32 -1.99 -16.07
CA GLN A 37 12.26 -2.54 -17.07
C GLN A 37 11.55 -3.38 -18.13
N ILE A 38 10.53 -4.17 -17.74
CA ILE A 38 9.71 -4.96 -18.67
C ILE A 38 8.86 -4.04 -19.58
N SER A 39 8.47 -2.88 -19.06
CA SER A 39 7.65 -1.89 -19.78
C SER A 39 8.47 -0.81 -20.49
N ASP A 40 9.75 -1.06 -20.80
CA ASP A 40 10.68 -0.11 -21.44
C ASP A 40 10.78 1.26 -20.75
N GLY A 41 10.63 1.28 -19.42
CA GLY A 41 10.64 2.48 -18.59
C GLY A 41 9.30 3.22 -18.55
N SER A 42 8.26 2.74 -19.24
CA SER A 42 6.94 3.36 -19.22
C SER A 42 6.18 3.05 -17.93
N VAL A 43 5.72 4.10 -17.25
CA VAL A 43 4.86 4.01 -16.06
C VAL A 43 3.47 3.45 -16.42
N THR A 44 3.04 3.58 -17.68
CA THR A 44 1.76 2.99 -18.14
C THR A 44 1.76 1.48 -18.03
N GLY A 45 2.91 0.82 -18.12
CA GLY A 45 3.03 -0.63 -17.99
C GLY A 45 2.58 -1.19 -16.65
N LEU A 46 2.51 -0.36 -15.59
CA LEU A 46 1.94 -0.75 -14.30
C LEU A 46 0.44 -1.03 -14.38
N VAL A 47 -0.29 -0.40 -15.30
CA VAL A 47 -1.75 -0.49 -15.45
C VAL A 47 -2.20 -1.07 -16.79
N ASP A 48 -1.27 -1.33 -17.70
CA ASP A 48 -1.56 -1.78 -19.07
C ASP A 48 -2.07 -3.24 -19.12
N THR A 49 -1.72 -4.04 -18.11
CA THR A 49 -2.16 -5.44 -18.08
C THR A 49 -3.55 -5.59 -17.46
N PRO A 50 -4.44 -6.44 -18.02
CA PRO A 50 -5.77 -6.69 -17.45
C PRO A 50 -5.70 -7.28 -16.03
N PHE A 51 -4.60 -7.97 -15.70
CA PHE A 51 -4.31 -8.44 -14.35
C PHE A 51 -4.08 -7.28 -13.38
N SER A 52 -3.21 -6.33 -13.72
CA SER A 52 -2.96 -5.12 -12.90
C SER A 52 -4.24 -4.35 -12.64
N VAL A 53 -5.07 -4.13 -13.68
CA VAL A 53 -6.34 -3.42 -13.56
C VAL A 53 -7.27 -4.13 -12.56
N THR A 54 -7.37 -5.46 -12.64
CA THR A 54 -8.21 -6.24 -11.73
C THR A 54 -7.74 -6.14 -10.28
N VAL A 55 -6.43 -6.22 -10.06
CA VAL A 55 -5.84 -6.08 -8.72
C VAL A 55 -6.06 -4.67 -8.15
N TYR A 56 -5.84 -3.62 -8.94
CA TYR A 56 -6.11 -2.25 -8.50
C TYR A 56 -7.58 -2.00 -8.20
N ALA A 57 -8.49 -2.54 -9.02
CA ALA A 57 -9.93 -2.47 -8.76
C ALA A 57 -10.30 -3.15 -7.44
N LEU A 58 -9.73 -4.33 -7.15
CA LEU A 58 -9.94 -5.04 -5.90
C LEU A 58 -9.42 -4.25 -4.68
N ILE A 59 -8.21 -3.68 -4.78
CA ILE A 59 -7.63 -2.83 -3.73
C ILE A 59 -8.54 -1.64 -3.45
N LEU A 60 -8.99 -0.93 -4.50
CA LEU A 60 -9.92 0.19 -4.35
C LEU A 60 -11.23 -0.23 -3.69
N LEU A 61 -11.76 -1.40 -4.05
CA LEU A 61 -12.99 -1.93 -3.45
C LEU A 61 -12.82 -2.23 -1.95
N ILE A 62 -11.71 -2.86 -1.57
CA ILE A 62 -11.40 -3.16 -0.15
C ILE A 62 -11.21 -1.88 0.66
N LEU A 63 -10.52 -0.88 0.10
CA LEU A 63 -10.31 0.41 0.76
C LEU A 63 -11.60 1.24 0.83
N ALA A 64 -12.45 1.16 -0.19
CA ALA A 64 -13.73 1.84 -0.23
C ALA A 64 -14.77 1.19 0.69
N TRP A 65 -14.68 -0.12 0.96
CA TRP A 65 -15.61 -0.86 1.82
C TRP A 65 -15.87 -0.20 3.20
N PRO A 66 -14.86 0.14 4.03
CA PRO A 66 -15.08 0.81 5.30
C PRO A 66 -15.65 2.23 5.14
N LEU A 67 -15.26 2.95 4.08
CA LEU A 67 -15.74 4.31 3.79
C LEU A 67 -17.22 4.30 3.41
N LEU A 68 -17.63 3.37 2.54
CA LEU A 68 -19.01 3.16 2.14
C LEU A 68 -19.87 2.73 3.34
N ARG A 69 -19.38 1.80 4.17
CA ARG A 69 -20.09 1.39 5.40
C ARG A 69 -20.22 2.53 6.43
N GLY A 70 -19.26 3.45 6.48
CA GLY A 70 -19.35 4.66 7.32
C GLY A 70 -20.32 5.72 6.79
N LEU A 71 -20.46 5.85 5.46
CA LEU A 71 -21.38 6.78 4.80
C LEU A 71 -22.82 6.27 4.72
N PHE A 72 -23.02 4.95 4.76
CA PHE A 72 -24.31 4.30 4.97
C PHE A 72 -24.40 3.85 6.43
N PRO A 73 -24.56 4.77 7.42
CA PRO A 73 -24.94 4.36 8.75
C PRO A 73 -26.24 3.59 8.59
N ALA A 74 -26.21 2.31 8.95
CA ALA A 74 -27.41 1.54 9.11
C ALA A 74 -28.34 2.39 9.99
N ARG A 75 -29.40 2.92 9.38
CA ARG A 75 -30.57 3.38 10.12
C ARG A 75 -31.13 2.13 10.77
N SER A 76 -30.60 1.78 11.94
CA SER A 76 -31.21 0.81 12.83
C SER A 76 -32.48 1.46 13.39
N PRO A 77 -33.67 0.91 13.16
CA PRO A 77 -34.86 1.26 13.93
C PRO A 77 -34.71 0.89 15.42
#